data_AF-A0AAW2I9C8-F1
#
_entry.id   AF-A0AAW2I9C8-F1
#
_cell.length_a   1.000
_cell.length_b   1.000
_cell.length_c   1.000
_cell.angle_alpha   90.00
_cell.angle_beta   90.00
_cell.angle_gamma   90.00
#
_symmetry.space_group_name_H-M   'P 1'
#
loop_
_entity.id
_entity.type
_entity.pdbx_description
1 polymer ?
#
loop_
_entity_poly.entity_id
_entity_poly.type
_entity_poly.pdbx_seq_one_letter_code
_entity_poly.pdbx_strand_id
1 'polypeptide(L)'
;MSVLVFFLVGVLACNGYEVVVAEQDPLVVTTWAFKNATIKAWNVLSEKKGSALDAVEQGCTVCEYEQCDFTVGFGGSPDENGETTLDAMMMCGNSMNVGAVGGLRRIKNAISVARRVLHNSKHSLLVGDAATAFAKSMGFKEENLTTTYSLNLHKKWLQKNCQPNHWVGVEPDPSKSCGPYSPKRAFPFVFDDSTRGKKYNHDTIGMVAMDVTGSVASGTSTNGLIHKIPGLIAVEEMKKGATPIAATRTAINRIKEKHKNFFGAVIALKKDGSFGASCNGMDFFPFYVGSTNGIIEYRIPCH
;
A
#
# COMPACT_ATOMS: atom_id res chain seq x y z
N MET A 1 -34.84 23.76 -4.23
CA MET A 1 -35.81 22.67 -4.48
C MET A 1 -35.91 22.50 -5.99
N SER A 2 -35.27 21.46 -6.54
CA SER A 2 -35.51 20.92 -7.89
C SER A 2 -34.72 19.63 -8.02
N VAL A 3 -35.45 18.52 -8.15
CA VAL A 3 -34.98 17.18 -8.49
C VAL A 3 -34.89 17.11 -10.02
N LEU A 4 -33.82 16.54 -10.57
CA LEU A 4 -33.79 16.12 -11.97
C LEU A 4 -33.26 14.67 -12.04
N VAL A 5 -34.14 13.76 -12.46
CA VAL A 5 -33.88 12.36 -12.74
C VAL A 5 -33.76 12.20 -14.25
N PHE A 6 -32.75 11.48 -14.73
CA PHE A 6 -32.71 10.95 -16.11
C PHE A 6 -32.29 9.47 -16.10
N PHE A 7 -33.17 8.62 -16.64
CA PHE A 7 -32.92 7.31 -17.26
C PHE A 7 -33.39 7.48 -18.72
N LEU A 8 -32.88 6.91 -19.82
CA LEU A 8 -32.22 5.65 -20.22
C LEU A 8 -31.64 5.95 -21.65
N VAL A 9 -30.58 5.37 -22.21
CA VAL A 9 -30.50 4.12 -23.01
C VAL A 9 -29.04 3.92 -23.48
N GLY A 10 -28.61 2.66 -23.58
CA GLY A 10 -27.24 2.17 -23.68
C GLY A 10 -26.35 2.62 -24.85
N VAL A 11 -25.07 2.75 -24.51
CA VAL A 11 -23.92 2.32 -25.30
C VAL A 11 -23.04 1.51 -24.34
N LEU A 12 -22.68 0.27 -24.71
CA LEU A 12 -21.63 -0.49 -24.00
C LEU A 12 -20.29 0.24 -24.23
N ALA A 13 -19.96 1.15 -23.31
CA ALA A 13 -18.60 1.55 -23.05
C ALA A 13 -18.22 0.98 -21.68
N CYS A 14 -16.99 0.48 -21.53
CA CYS A 14 -16.46 0.03 -20.25
C CYS A 14 -16.57 1.18 -19.22
N ASN A 15 -17.60 1.14 -18.37
CA ASN A 15 -17.88 2.16 -17.37
C ASN A 15 -16.81 2.10 -16.27
N GLY A 16 -15.74 2.88 -16.45
CA GLY A 16 -15.04 3.46 -15.30
C GLY A 16 -15.95 4.52 -14.70
N TYR A 17 -16.47 4.28 -13.50
CA TYR A 17 -17.24 5.29 -12.78
C TYR A 17 -16.27 6.31 -12.19
N GLU A 18 -16.24 7.52 -12.76
CA GLU A 18 -15.57 8.68 -12.18
C GLU A 18 -16.54 9.38 -11.23
N VAL A 19 -16.16 9.45 -9.95
CA VAL A 19 -16.95 10.13 -8.94
C VAL A 19 -16.23 11.43 -8.62
N VAL A 20 -16.87 12.53 -8.99
CA VAL A 20 -16.41 13.88 -8.66
C VAL A 20 -17.15 14.30 -7.39
N VAL A 21 -16.42 14.43 -6.29
CA VAL A 21 -16.90 15.08 -5.07
C VAL A 21 -16.76 16.59 -5.26
N ALA A 22 -17.63 17.39 -4.66
CA ALA A 22 -17.65 18.85 -4.84
C ALA A 22 -16.26 19.48 -4.62
N GLU A 23 -15.94 20.45 -5.48
CA GLU A 23 -14.65 21.15 -5.50
C GLU A 23 -14.39 21.80 -4.13
N GLN A 24 -13.28 21.42 -3.47
CA GLN A 24 -12.78 21.90 -2.16
C GLN A 24 -13.23 21.18 -0.87
N ASP A 25 -13.96 20.07 -0.95
CA ASP A 25 -14.23 19.28 0.26
C ASP A 25 -13.01 18.42 0.65
N PRO A 26 -12.68 18.32 1.97
CA PRO A 26 -11.67 17.38 2.42
C PRO A 26 -12.07 15.96 2.00
N LEU A 27 -11.08 15.14 1.68
CA LEU A 27 -11.29 13.78 1.19
C LEU A 27 -10.23 12.83 1.70
N VAL A 28 -10.63 11.60 2.05
CA VAL A 28 -9.73 10.48 2.32
C VAL A 28 -10.12 9.32 1.43
N VAL A 29 -9.14 8.72 0.74
CA VAL A 29 -9.33 7.48 -0.01
C VAL A 29 -8.39 6.41 0.54
N THR A 30 -8.92 5.25 0.91
CA THR A 30 -8.17 4.13 1.52
C THR A 30 -8.38 2.85 0.72
N THR A 31 -7.33 2.08 0.48
CA THR A 31 -7.42 0.75 -0.13
C THR A 31 -8.09 -0.27 0.79
N TRP A 32 -8.77 -1.27 0.20
CA TRP A 32 -9.43 -2.38 0.90
C TRP A 32 -10.55 -1.94 1.84
N ALA A 33 -11.13 -2.89 2.58
CA ALA A 33 -12.24 -2.65 3.50
C ALA A 33 -11.79 -2.17 4.89
N PHE A 34 -10.76 -1.33 4.96
CA PHE A 34 -10.19 -0.81 6.21
C PHE A 34 -10.96 0.42 6.73
N LYS A 35 -12.21 0.18 7.16
CA LYS A 35 -13.15 1.22 7.58
C LYS A 35 -12.63 2.06 8.76
N ASN A 36 -12.05 1.43 9.79
CA ASN A 36 -11.55 2.13 10.99
C ASN A 36 -10.43 3.12 10.65
N ALA A 37 -9.50 2.73 9.77
CA ALA A 37 -8.46 3.61 9.27
C ALA A 37 -9.04 4.84 8.54
N THR A 38 -10.07 4.62 7.71
CA THR A 38 -10.76 5.70 6.99
C THR A 38 -11.50 6.64 7.95
N ILE A 39 -12.21 6.10 8.95
CA ILE A 39 -12.88 6.89 10.00
C ILE A 39 -11.87 7.78 10.73
N LYS A 40 -10.73 7.20 11.16
CA LYS A 40 -9.72 7.95 11.90
C LYS A 40 -9.14 9.10 11.09
N ALA A 41 -8.78 8.84 9.84
CA ALA A 41 -8.26 9.86 8.93
C ALA A 41 -9.31 10.94 8.64
N TRP A 42 -10.57 10.54 8.42
CA TRP A 42 -11.67 11.47 8.20
C TRP A 42 -11.90 12.41 9.40
N ASN A 43 -11.88 11.89 10.62
CA ASN A 43 -12.06 12.71 11.82
C ASN A 43 -10.92 13.73 12.00
N VAL A 44 -9.70 13.40 11.56
CA VAL A 44 -8.57 14.35 11.57
C VAL A 44 -8.86 15.52 10.62
N LEU A 45 -9.37 15.26 9.41
CA LEU A 45 -9.68 16.32 8.45
C LEU A 45 -10.93 17.12 8.84
N SER A 46 -12.00 16.44 9.23
CA SER A 46 -13.33 17.04 9.45
C SER A 46 -13.47 17.73 10.81
N GLU A 47 -13.04 17.09 11.89
CA GLU A 47 -13.24 17.62 13.25
C GLU A 47 -12.07 18.48 13.70
N LYS A 48 -10.84 18.03 13.43
CA LYS A 48 -9.62 18.69 13.92
C LYS A 48 -9.05 19.71 12.96
N LYS A 49 -9.56 19.75 11.72
CA LYS A 49 -8.98 20.54 10.61
C LYS A 49 -7.47 20.31 10.48
N GLY A 50 -7.03 19.06 10.71
CA GLY A 50 -5.64 18.66 10.62
C GLY A 50 -5.16 18.63 9.16
N SER A 51 -3.85 18.57 8.97
CA SER A 51 -3.26 18.51 7.62
C SER A 51 -3.49 17.15 6.96
N ALA A 52 -3.35 17.09 5.63
CA ALA A 52 -3.38 15.83 4.89
C ALA A 52 -2.32 14.82 5.40
N LEU A 53 -1.15 15.30 5.84
CA LEU A 53 -0.11 14.45 6.45
C LEU A 53 -0.56 13.85 7.78
N ASP A 54 -1.28 14.62 8.61
CA ASP A 54 -1.81 14.13 9.89
C ASP A 54 -2.90 13.07 9.65
N ALA A 55 -3.78 13.29 8.67
CA ALA A 55 -4.82 12.34 8.34
C ALA A 55 -4.25 11.00 7.87
N VAL A 56 -3.26 11.04 6.96
CA VAL A 56 -2.57 9.84 6.47
C VAL A 56 -1.82 9.13 7.60
N GLU A 57 -1.05 9.84 8.43
CA GLU A 57 -0.32 9.23 9.55
C GLU A 57 -1.29 8.53 10.50
N GLN A 58 -2.34 9.24 10.94
CA GLN A 58 -3.29 8.71 11.93
C GLN A 58 -4.12 7.55 11.35
N GLY A 59 -4.53 7.63 10.09
CA GLY A 59 -5.25 6.57 9.41
C GLY A 59 -4.42 5.30 9.25
N CYS A 60 -3.19 5.41 8.72
CA CYS A 60 -2.29 4.26 8.58
C CYS A 60 -1.89 3.66 9.95
N THR A 61 -1.66 4.49 10.97
CA THR A 61 -1.32 4.03 12.33
C THR A 61 -2.41 3.12 12.91
N VAL A 62 -3.69 3.36 12.60
CA VAL A 62 -4.77 2.46 13.04
C VAL A 62 -4.57 1.06 12.50
N CYS A 63 -4.27 0.90 11.21
CA CYS A 63 -4.04 -0.43 10.66
C CYS A 63 -2.71 -1.06 11.09
N GLU A 64 -1.67 -0.26 11.35
CA GLU A 64 -0.42 -0.76 11.95
C GLU A 64 -0.63 -1.33 13.36
N TYR A 65 -1.60 -0.77 14.11
CA TYR A 65 -1.94 -1.21 15.45
C TYR A 65 -2.96 -2.35 15.47
N GLU A 66 -4.03 -2.25 14.69
CA GLU A 66 -5.09 -3.26 14.57
C GLU A 66 -4.64 -4.51 13.79
N GLN A 67 -3.46 -4.45 13.16
CA GLN A 67 -2.92 -5.52 12.32
C GLN A 67 -3.90 -5.89 11.20
N CYS A 68 -4.37 -4.88 10.45
CA CYS A 68 -5.37 -5.05 9.38
C CYS A 68 -5.00 -6.21 8.44
N ASP A 69 -5.86 -7.22 8.37
CA ASP A 69 -5.67 -8.49 7.65
C ASP A 69 -4.34 -9.23 7.91
N PHE A 70 -3.66 -8.93 9.02
CA PHE A 70 -2.30 -9.37 9.37
C PHE A 70 -1.22 -8.98 8.33
N THR A 71 -1.51 -8.05 7.43
CA THR A 71 -0.61 -7.59 6.35
C THR A 71 -0.04 -6.19 6.60
N VAL A 72 -0.54 -5.49 7.61
CA VAL A 72 -0.08 -4.16 8.02
C VAL A 72 0.34 -4.20 9.47
N GLY A 73 1.48 -3.57 9.80
CA GLY A 73 1.99 -3.51 11.16
C GLY A 73 2.67 -4.79 11.65
N PHE A 74 2.85 -4.87 12.96
CA PHE A 74 3.60 -5.94 13.62
C PHE A 74 2.88 -7.28 13.54
N GLY A 75 3.59 -8.37 13.84
CA GLY A 75 3.01 -9.69 14.05
C GLY A 75 2.54 -10.44 12.80
N GLY A 76 2.60 -9.83 11.62
CA GLY A 76 2.35 -10.47 10.33
C GLY A 76 3.62 -10.78 9.55
N SER A 77 3.52 -11.62 8.51
CA SER A 77 4.55 -11.86 7.48
C SER A 77 6.02 -11.87 7.97
N PRO A 78 6.42 -12.80 8.86
CA PRO A 78 7.82 -12.90 9.27
C PRO A 78 8.73 -13.27 8.08
N ASP A 79 9.96 -12.77 8.11
CA ASP A 79 11.02 -13.15 7.18
C ASP A 79 11.51 -14.59 7.42
N GLU A 80 12.46 -15.07 6.60
CA GLU A 80 13.00 -16.44 6.72
C GLU A 80 13.69 -16.70 8.07
N ASN A 81 14.09 -15.64 8.79
CA ASN A 81 14.66 -15.71 10.14
C ASN A 81 13.59 -15.64 11.23
N GLY A 82 12.30 -15.50 10.86
CA GLY A 82 11.18 -15.42 11.79
C GLY A 82 10.89 -14.02 12.33
N GLU A 83 11.56 -12.97 11.80
CA GLU A 83 11.35 -11.59 12.23
C GLU A 83 10.38 -10.86 11.29
N THR A 84 9.37 -10.20 11.84
CA THR A 84 8.52 -9.28 11.06
C THR A 84 9.28 -7.97 10.83
N THR A 85 9.35 -7.52 9.59
CA THR A 85 9.91 -6.21 9.22
C THR A 85 8.88 -5.36 8.50
N LEU A 86 8.90 -4.05 8.69
CA LEU A 86 7.88 -3.14 8.15
C LEU A 86 8.45 -2.23 7.07
N ASP A 87 7.63 -1.96 6.05
CA ASP A 87 7.90 -0.94 5.05
C ASP A 87 6.83 0.15 5.13
N ALA A 88 7.25 1.41 5.06
CA ALA A 88 6.31 2.52 4.96
C ALA A 88 6.90 3.68 4.16
N MET A 89 6.02 4.44 3.52
CA MET A 89 6.37 5.63 2.75
C MET A 89 5.31 6.70 2.96
N MET A 90 5.75 7.95 3.05
CA MET A 90 4.88 9.12 3.07
C MET A 90 5.42 10.17 2.09
N MET A 91 4.51 10.78 1.34
CA MET A 91 4.80 11.86 0.40
C MET A 91 3.92 13.08 0.72
N CYS A 92 4.55 14.25 0.74
CA CYS A 92 3.86 15.53 0.83
C CYS A 92 3.68 16.09 -0.58
N GLY A 93 2.44 16.17 -1.07
CA GLY A 93 2.13 16.63 -2.43
C GLY A 93 2.38 18.12 -2.68
N ASN A 94 2.58 18.93 -1.63
CA ASN A 94 2.89 20.36 -1.77
C ASN A 94 4.39 20.59 -2.02
N SER A 95 5.24 19.90 -1.27
CA SER A 95 6.70 20.02 -1.40
C SER A 95 7.31 18.99 -2.35
N MET A 96 6.55 17.95 -2.71
CA MET A 96 7.02 16.74 -3.39
C MET A 96 8.09 15.96 -2.60
N ASN A 97 8.30 16.28 -1.32
CA ASN A 97 9.21 15.54 -0.46
C ASN A 97 8.64 14.18 -0.09
N VAL A 98 9.53 13.20 0.03
CA VAL A 98 9.22 11.81 0.37
C VAL A 98 10.10 11.38 1.54
N GLY A 99 9.50 10.67 2.49
CA GLY A 99 10.22 9.91 3.49
C GLY A 99 9.74 8.46 3.50
N ALA A 100 10.67 7.53 3.61
CA ALA A 100 10.39 6.11 3.55
C ALA A 100 11.30 5.30 4.48
N VAL A 101 10.78 4.17 4.91
CA VAL A 101 11.49 3.12 5.62
C VAL A 101 11.26 1.79 4.93
N GLY A 102 12.31 0.96 4.85
CA GLY A 102 12.23 -0.39 4.30
C GLY A 102 12.90 -1.42 5.21
N GLY A 103 12.26 -2.56 5.41
CA GLY A 103 12.76 -3.57 6.35
C GLY A 103 12.99 -3.01 7.76
N LEU A 104 12.14 -2.07 8.21
CA LEU A 104 12.23 -1.45 9.52
C LEU A 104 12.02 -2.53 10.59
N ARG A 105 13.03 -2.72 11.43
CA ARG A 105 13.02 -3.71 12.50
C ARG A 105 12.65 -3.06 13.83
N ARG A 106 11.92 -3.80 14.66
CA ARG A 106 11.68 -3.49 16.08
C ARG A 106 11.03 -2.12 16.38
N ILE A 107 10.29 -1.54 15.44
CA ILE A 107 9.51 -0.31 15.64
C ILE A 107 8.13 -0.51 15.03
N LYS A 108 7.06 -0.36 15.82
CA LYS A 108 5.69 -0.65 15.36
C LYS A 108 5.11 0.39 14.41
N ASN A 109 5.40 1.67 14.65
CA ASN A 109 4.75 2.78 13.95
C ASN A 109 5.54 3.18 12.69
N ALA A 110 5.56 2.32 11.67
CA ALA A 110 6.41 2.50 10.49
C ALA A 110 6.07 3.79 9.71
N ILE A 111 4.79 4.11 9.53
CA ILE A 111 4.36 5.33 8.81
C ILE A 111 4.80 6.61 9.52
N SER A 112 4.79 6.62 10.85
CA SER A 112 5.30 7.74 11.65
C SER A 112 6.81 7.89 11.53
N VAL A 113 7.57 6.78 11.42
CA VAL A 113 9.01 6.86 11.15
C VAL A 113 9.26 7.41 9.74
N ALA A 114 8.51 6.96 8.73
CA ALA A 114 8.58 7.51 7.37
C ALA A 114 8.30 9.02 7.35
N ARG A 115 7.32 9.49 8.15
CA ARG A 115 7.07 10.92 8.36
C ARG A 115 8.27 11.64 8.98
N ARG A 116 8.98 11.03 9.94
CA ARG A 116 10.22 11.59 10.47
C ARG A 116 11.35 11.62 9.45
N VAL A 117 11.48 10.61 8.58
CA VAL A 117 12.44 10.66 7.47
C VAL A 117 12.17 11.87 6.58
N LEU A 118 10.90 12.13 6.25
CA LEU A 118 10.45 13.27 5.44
C LEU A 118 10.81 14.63 6.08
N HIS A 119 10.63 14.79 7.38
CA HIS A 119 10.82 16.09 8.07
C HIS A 119 12.20 16.30 8.69
N ASN A 120 12.87 15.23 9.11
CA ASN A 120 14.05 15.28 9.98
C ASN A 120 15.30 14.67 9.33
N SER A 121 15.28 14.45 8.01
CA SER A 121 16.45 14.00 7.27
C SER A 121 16.52 14.63 5.88
N LYS A 122 17.70 14.60 5.26
CA LYS A 122 17.87 14.91 3.83
C LYS A 122 17.74 13.67 2.93
N HIS A 123 17.48 12.50 3.52
CA HIS A 123 17.33 11.24 2.81
C HIS A 123 15.84 10.98 2.52
N SER A 124 15.56 10.24 1.45
CA SER A 124 14.19 9.82 1.14
C SER A 124 13.86 8.40 1.62
N LEU A 125 14.88 7.58 1.90
CA LEU A 125 14.72 6.18 2.31
C LEU A 125 15.80 5.79 3.32
N LEU A 126 15.39 5.20 4.43
CA LEU A 126 16.26 4.51 5.39
C LEU A 126 15.84 3.04 5.48
N VAL A 127 16.79 2.12 5.70
CA VAL A 127 16.48 0.68 5.73
C VAL A 127 17.10 -0.06 6.90
N GLY A 128 16.47 -1.17 7.29
CA GLY A 128 17.01 -2.11 8.27
C GLY A 128 17.28 -1.48 9.64
N ASP A 129 18.37 -1.92 10.28
CA ASP A 129 18.75 -1.44 11.62
C ASP A 129 19.15 0.05 11.63
N ALA A 130 19.59 0.61 10.49
CA ALA A 130 19.87 2.05 10.39
C ALA A 130 18.57 2.87 10.50
N ALA A 131 17.46 2.37 9.94
CA ALA A 131 16.14 2.97 10.12
C ALA A 131 15.67 2.87 11.58
N THR A 132 15.93 1.74 12.26
CA THR A 132 15.64 1.56 13.70
C THR A 132 16.44 2.54 14.56
N ALA A 133 17.74 2.69 14.30
CA ALA A 133 18.59 3.64 15.01
C ALA A 133 18.11 5.08 14.84
N PHE A 134 17.75 5.46 13.62
CA PHE A 134 17.13 6.75 13.33
C PHE A 134 15.81 6.91 14.10
N ALA A 135 14.91 5.93 14.05
CA ALA A 135 13.64 5.98 14.78
C ALA A 135 13.86 6.18 16.28
N LYS A 136 14.81 5.47 16.89
CA LYS A 136 15.14 5.67 18.32
C LYS A 136 15.60 7.10 18.61
N SER A 137 16.44 7.68 17.74
CA SER A 137 16.88 9.07 17.89
C SER A 137 15.73 10.08 17.80
N MET A 138 14.64 9.72 17.12
CA MET A 138 13.41 10.51 17.01
C MET A 138 12.40 10.22 18.13
N GLY A 139 12.76 9.41 19.12
CA GLY A 139 11.95 9.11 20.31
C GLY A 139 11.02 7.91 20.17
N PHE A 140 11.12 7.10 19.11
CA PHE A 140 10.35 5.86 19.00
C PHE A 140 10.92 4.78 19.93
N LYS A 141 10.01 3.98 20.49
CA LYS A 141 10.36 2.85 21.35
C LYS A 141 10.74 1.64 20.51
N GLU A 142 11.92 1.09 20.76
CA GLU A 142 12.34 -0.19 20.22
C GLU A 142 11.63 -1.34 20.96
N GLU A 143 10.87 -2.15 20.23
CA GLU A 143 10.11 -3.27 20.77
C GLU A 143 9.97 -4.39 19.76
N ASN A 144 9.77 -5.62 20.24
CA ASN A 144 9.65 -6.77 19.36
C ASN A 144 8.37 -6.69 18.51
N LEU A 145 8.50 -6.94 17.20
CA LEU A 145 7.38 -7.00 16.26
C LEU A 145 6.76 -8.39 16.17
N THR A 146 7.44 -9.41 16.68
CA THR A 146 6.99 -10.79 16.65
C THR A 146 5.81 -11.04 17.59
N THR A 147 4.84 -11.82 17.13
CA THR A 147 3.70 -12.30 17.94
C THR A 147 3.67 -13.83 17.93
N THR A 148 2.83 -14.42 18.79
CA THR A 148 2.57 -15.87 18.76
C THR A 148 2.06 -16.32 17.38
N TYR A 149 1.32 -15.45 16.68
CA TYR A 149 0.84 -15.73 15.33
C TYR A 149 1.99 -15.83 14.32
N SER A 150 2.89 -14.84 14.26
CA SER A 150 4.04 -14.88 13.35
C SER A 150 4.99 -16.04 13.66
N LEU A 151 5.23 -16.35 14.93
CA LEU A 151 6.03 -17.51 15.33
C LEU A 151 5.43 -18.82 14.83
N ASN A 152 4.10 -18.98 14.93
CA ASN A 152 3.42 -20.17 14.45
C ASN A 152 3.44 -20.27 12.91
N LEU A 153 3.36 -19.14 12.20
CA LEU A 153 3.51 -19.12 10.73
C LEU A 153 4.91 -19.60 10.34
N HIS A 154 5.96 -19.03 10.95
CA HIS A 154 7.35 -19.40 10.67
C HIS A 154 7.63 -20.86 11.01
N LYS A 155 7.16 -21.34 12.17
CA LYS A 155 7.30 -22.75 12.57
C LYS A 155 6.63 -23.70 11.57
N LYS A 156 5.41 -23.39 11.12
CA LYS A 156 4.71 -24.20 10.10
C LYS A 156 5.45 -24.19 8.75
N TRP A 157 6.03 -23.06 8.38
CA TRP A 157 6.83 -22.92 7.17
C TRP A 157 8.12 -23.76 7.23
N LEU A 158 8.84 -23.73 8.35
CA LEU A 158 10.01 -24.59 8.59
C LEU A 158 9.65 -26.08 8.54
N GLN A 159 8.52 -26.48 9.14
CA GLN A 159 8.00 -27.85 9.08
C GLN A 159 7.65 -28.31 7.65
N LYS A 160 7.42 -27.35 6.75
CA LYS A 160 7.12 -27.60 5.33
C LYS A 160 8.35 -27.40 4.44
N ASN A 161 9.56 -27.66 4.97
CA ASN A 161 10.83 -27.50 4.23
C ASN A 161 10.96 -26.12 3.58
N CYS A 162 10.58 -25.07 4.31
CA CYS A 162 10.67 -23.69 3.87
C CYS A 162 9.83 -23.38 2.61
N GLN A 163 8.62 -23.95 2.52
CA GLN A 163 7.71 -23.74 1.39
C GLN A 163 6.42 -22.99 1.77
N PRO A 164 5.94 -22.05 0.92
CA PRO A 164 6.61 -21.56 -0.29
C PRO A 164 7.81 -20.66 0.06
N ASN A 165 8.83 -20.65 -0.79
CA ASN A 165 9.83 -19.59 -0.81
C ASN A 165 9.99 -19.05 -2.22
N HIS A 166 10.95 -18.16 -2.40
CA HIS A 166 11.10 -17.36 -3.61
C HIS A 166 12.53 -17.33 -4.12
N TRP A 167 13.37 -18.23 -3.62
CA TRP A 167 14.71 -18.42 -4.13
C TRP A 167 14.64 -19.05 -5.52
N VAL A 168 15.40 -18.50 -6.45
CA VAL A 168 15.51 -19.00 -7.84
C VAL A 168 16.98 -19.04 -8.23
N GLY A 169 17.38 -20.02 -9.04
CA GLY A 169 18.75 -20.13 -9.52
C GLY A 169 19.80 -20.46 -8.45
N VAL A 170 19.39 -21.12 -7.36
CA VAL A 170 20.27 -21.47 -6.25
C VAL A 170 20.34 -22.99 -5.99
N GLU A 171 21.38 -23.39 -5.26
CA GLU A 171 21.60 -24.74 -4.70
C GLU A 171 21.75 -24.67 -3.18
N PRO A 172 21.18 -25.63 -2.42
CA PRO A 172 20.36 -26.77 -2.89
C PRO A 172 19.00 -26.34 -3.48
N ASP A 173 18.31 -27.26 -4.16
CA ASP A 173 17.03 -26.98 -4.86
C ASP A 173 16.02 -26.29 -3.92
N PRO A 174 15.67 -25.01 -4.18
CA PRO A 174 14.85 -24.23 -3.27
C PRO A 174 13.41 -24.75 -3.19
N SER A 175 12.95 -25.60 -4.12
CA SER A 175 11.62 -26.22 -4.04
C SER A 175 11.55 -27.37 -3.02
N LYS A 176 12.69 -27.86 -2.52
CA LYS A 176 12.78 -29.10 -1.73
C LYS A 176 13.43 -28.94 -0.37
N SER A 177 14.33 -27.98 -0.21
CA SER A 177 15.11 -27.82 1.01
C SER A 177 15.16 -26.36 1.43
N CYS A 178 15.20 -26.14 2.73
CA CYS A 178 15.65 -24.87 3.30
C CYS A 178 17.11 -24.60 2.93
N GLY A 179 17.50 -23.33 2.94
CA GLY A 179 18.89 -22.92 2.79
C GLY A 179 19.80 -23.40 3.94
N PRO A 180 21.05 -22.90 4.02
CA PRO A 180 21.58 -21.77 3.26
C PRO A 180 21.71 -22.10 1.77
N TYR A 181 21.28 -21.15 0.95
CA TYR A 181 21.35 -21.26 -0.50
C TYR A 181 22.61 -20.59 -1.04
N SER A 182 23.12 -21.13 -2.14
CA SER A 182 24.28 -20.59 -2.86
C SER A 182 23.95 -20.48 -4.36
N PRO A 183 24.48 -19.47 -5.08
CA PRO A 183 24.20 -19.31 -6.50
C PRO A 183 24.67 -20.52 -7.32
N LYS A 184 23.85 -20.97 -8.27
CA LYS A 184 24.29 -21.95 -9.29
C LYS A 184 25.37 -21.31 -10.17
N ARG A 185 26.48 -22.02 -10.39
CA ARG A 185 27.61 -21.53 -11.21
C ARG A 185 27.24 -21.31 -12.69
N ALA A 186 26.14 -21.88 -13.17
CA ALA A 186 25.64 -21.75 -14.53
C ALA A 186 24.23 -21.14 -14.54
N PHE A 187 24.03 -20.10 -15.35
CA PHE A 187 22.74 -19.45 -15.58
C PHE A 187 22.05 -20.02 -16.84
N PRO A 188 21.16 -21.02 -16.74
CA PRO A 188 20.02 -21.08 -17.63
C PRO A 188 18.91 -20.27 -16.97
N PHE A 189 18.74 -19.02 -17.39
CA PHE A 189 17.70 -18.14 -16.89
C PHE A 189 16.35 -18.57 -17.47
N VAL A 190 15.72 -19.57 -16.86
CA VAL A 190 14.33 -19.97 -17.15
C VAL A 190 13.46 -19.41 -16.03
N PHE A 191 12.69 -18.37 -16.34
CA PHE A 191 11.67 -17.83 -15.44
C PHE A 191 10.51 -18.83 -15.37
N ASP A 192 10.34 -19.49 -14.23
CA ASP A 192 9.12 -20.24 -13.92
C ASP A 192 8.07 -19.27 -13.33
N ASP A 193 6.99 -19.06 -14.07
CA ASP A 193 5.91 -18.10 -13.81
C ASP A 193 4.77 -18.69 -12.94
N SER A 194 4.92 -19.93 -12.46
CA SER A 194 3.80 -20.71 -11.91
C SER A 194 3.41 -20.43 -10.45
N THR A 195 4.11 -19.57 -9.71
CA THR A 195 3.90 -19.38 -8.24
C THR A 195 3.48 -17.98 -7.78
N ARG A 196 3.17 -17.03 -8.69
CA ARG A 196 2.80 -15.66 -8.29
C ARG A 196 1.29 -15.45 -8.17
N GLY A 197 0.86 -14.96 -7.01
CA GLY A 197 -0.46 -14.37 -6.78
C GLY A 197 -1.50 -15.30 -6.14
N LYS A 198 -1.48 -15.41 -4.80
CA LYS A 198 -2.65 -15.86 -4.02
C LYS A 198 -3.28 -14.65 -3.31
N LYS A 199 -4.61 -14.65 -3.24
CA LYS A 199 -5.48 -13.59 -2.71
C LYS A 199 -5.15 -13.06 -1.29
N TYR A 200 -4.33 -13.76 -0.51
CA TYR A 200 -4.03 -13.44 0.90
C TYR A 200 -2.60 -12.97 1.17
N ASN A 201 -1.79 -12.72 0.13
CA ASN A 201 -0.36 -12.55 0.35
C ASN A 201 0.13 -11.10 0.42
N HIS A 202 -0.66 -10.09 0.03
CA HIS A 202 -0.08 -8.82 -0.44
C HIS A 202 -0.91 -7.55 -0.12
N ASP A 203 -1.84 -7.63 0.82
CA ASP A 203 -2.70 -6.49 1.12
C ASP A 203 -1.86 -5.37 1.77
N THR A 204 -1.88 -4.21 1.13
CA THR A 204 -1.13 -3.03 1.55
C THR A 204 -2.13 -1.92 1.79
N ILE A 205 -2.03 -1.23 2.93
CA ILE A 205 -2.81 -0.01 3.11
C ILE A 205 -2.12 1.11 2.33
N GLY A 206 -2.81 1.61 1.31
CA GLY A 206 -2.51 2.86 0.63
C GLY A 206 -3.59 3.87 0.99
N MET A 207 -3.17 5.07 1.37
CA MET A 207 -4.08 6.16 1.72
C MET A 207 -3.65 7.43 1.00
N VAL A 208 -4.61 8.13 0.39
CA VAL A 208 -4.40 9.47 -0.14
C VAL A 208 -5.42 10.39 0.50
N ALA A 209 -4.97 11.53 1.01
CA ALA A 209 -5.81 12.51 1.67
C ALA A 209 -5.63 13.89 1.04
N MET A 210 -6.71 14.67 1.02
CA MET A 210 -6.70 16.09 0.70
C MET A 210 -7.35 16.86 1.83
N ASP A 211 -6.66 17.86 2.36
CA ASP A 211 -7.19 18.71 3.43
C ASP A 211 -7.97 19.93 2.89
N VAL A 212 -8.56 20.68 3.81
CA VAL A 212 -9.40 21.87 3.54
C VAL A 212 -8.66 23.00 2.79
N THR A 213 -7.33 22.93 2.71
CA THR A 213 -6.53 23.91 1.95
C THR A 213 -6.24 23.45 0.51
N GLY A 214 -6.71 22.26 0.13
CA GLY A 214 -6.37 21.61 -1.14
C GLY A 214 -4.97 20.98 -1.14
N SER A 215 -4.33 20.84 0.03
CA SER A 215 -3.03 20.16 0.15
C SER A 215 -3.23 18.66 0.13
N VAL A 216 -2.39 17.94 -0.60
CA VAL A 216 -2.51 16.48 -0.79
C VAL A 216 -1.34 15.77 -0.12
N ALA A 217 -1.62 14.64 0.53
CA ALA A 217 -0.62 13.71 1.02
C ALA A 217 -0.99 12.28 0.63
N SER A 218 0.02 11.45 0.38
CA SER A 218 -0.17 10.01 0.20
C SER A 218 0.75 9.24 1.13
N GLY A 219 0.24 8.16 1.70
CA GLY A 219 1.00 7.24 2.53
C GLY A 219 0.72 5.81 2.15
N THR A 220 1.71 4.96 2.39
CA THR A 220 1.59 3.52 2.20
C THR A 220 2.31 2.83 3.34
N SER A 221 1.68 1.84 3.96
CA SER A 221 2.30 0.99 4.98
C SER A 221 1.97 -0.46 4.72
N THR A 222 2.94 -1.34 4.91
CA THR A 222 2.82 -2.78 4.64
C THR A 222 3.93 -3.54 5.36
N ASN A 223 3.68 -4.80 5.71
CA ASN A 223 4.77 -5.73 6.04
C ASN A 223 5.38 -6.42 4.79
N GLY A 224 4.98 -5.97 3.59
CA GLY A 224 5.59 -6.27 2.32
C GLY A 224 4.87 -7.33 1.49
N LEU A 225 5.19 -7.33 0.20
CA LEU A 225 5.14 -8.54 -0.62
C LEU A 225 6.48 -9.24 -0.49
N ILE A 226 6.45 -10.55 -0.55
CA ILE A 226 7.64 -11.31 -0.89
C ILE A 226 7.97 -11.01 -2.39
N HIS A 227 9.08 -10.29 -2.66
CA HIS A 227 9.70 -9.96 -3.98
C HIS A 227 9.11 -8.83 -4.85
N LYS A 228 8.99 -7.60 -4.33
CA LYS A 228 8.47 -6.42 -5.08
C LYS A 228 9.55 -5.48 -5.66
N ILE A 229 9.21 -4.86 -6.81
CA ILE A 229 9.90 -3.72 -7.46
C ILE A 229 8.93 -2.51 -7.46
N PRO A 230 9.36 -1.28 -7.11
CA PRO A 230 8.49 -0.11 -6.99
C PRO A 230 8.16 0.57 -8.34
N GLY A 231 7.01 1.25 -8.42
CA GLY A 231 6.66 2.11 -9.55
C GLY A 231 5.61 3.19 -9.24
N LEU A 232 5.98 4.46 -9.45
CA LEU A 232 5.15 5.68 -9.28
C LEU A 232 4.55 6.15 -10.63
N ILE A 233 4.07 5.23 -11.47
CA ILE A 233 3.63 5.56 -12.85
C ILE A 233 2.34 6.39 -12.87
N ALA A 234 1.39 6.14 -11.94
CA ALA A 234 0.10 6.84 -11.94
C ALA A 234 0.24 8.35 -11.69
N VAL A 235 1.19 8.77 -10.83
CA VAL A 235 1.39 10.20 -10.51
C VAL A 235 1.95 10.96 -11.72
N GLU A 236 2.86 10.35 -12.48
CA GLU A 236 3.44 10.97 -13.68
C GLU A 236 2.41 11.15 -14.80
N GLU A 237 1.49 10.20 -14.97
CA GLU A 237 0.41 10.33 -15.96
C GLU A 237 -0.58 11.44 -15.59
N MET A 238 -0.95 11.57 -14.31
CA MET A 238 -1.79 12.68 -13.86
C MET A 238 -1.12 14.05 -14.02
N LYS A 239 0.22 14.12 -13.83
CA LYS A 239 0.98 15.35 -14.08
C LYS A 239 0.93 15.79 -15.55
N LYS A 240 0.78 14.84 -16.48
CA LYS A 240 0.60 15.11 -17.93
C LYS A 240 -0.85 15.46 -18.30
N GLY A 241 -1.76 15.54 -17.33
CA GLY A 241 -3.16 15.89 -17.54
C GLY A 241 -4.13 14.71 -17.62
N ALA A 242 -3.67 13.48 -17.38
CA ALA A 242 -4.57 12.32 -17.34
C ALA A 242 -5.54 12.40 -16.13
N THR A 243 -6.76 11.90 -16.31
CA THR A 243 -7.69 11.69 -15.18
C THR A 243 -7.17 10.61 -14.24
N PRO A 244 -7.57 10.59 -12.95
CA PRO A 244 -7.16 9.53 -12.01
C PRO A 244 -7.42 8.11 -12.52
N ILE A 245 -8.54 7.88 -13.20
CA ILE A 245 -8.88 6.58 -13.81
C ILE A 245 -7.93 6.25 -14.96
N ALA A 246 -7.68 7.21 -15.87
CA ALA A 246 -6.78 6.99 -16.99
C ALA A 246 -5.35 6.67 -16.49
N ALA A 247 -4.88 7.42 -15.50
CA ALA A 247 -3.57 7.23 -14.90
C ALA A 247 -3.40 5.88 -14.18
N THR A 248 -4.38 5.48 -13.37
CA THR A 248 -4.37 4.18 -12.68
C THR A 248 -4.44 3.02 -13.67
N ARG A 249 -5.24 3.14 -14.73
CA ARG A 249 -5.32 2.14 -15.81
C ARG A 249 -4.01 2.00 -16.58
N THR A 250 -3.36 3.10 -16.92
CA THR A 250 -2.03 3.07 -17.56
C THR A 250 -1.00 2.36 -16.68
N ALA A 251 -1.01 2.62 -15.38
CA ALA A 251 -0.13 1.94 -14.43
C ALA A 251 -0.38 0.42 -14.39
N ILE A 252 -1.64 -0.01 -14.26
CA ILE A 252 -2.01 -1.43 -14.23
C ILE A 252 -1.69 -2.13 -15.57
N ASN A 253 -2.05 -1.54 -16.70
CA ASN A 253 -1.83 -2.13 -18.02
C ASN A 253 -0.34 -2.34 -18.30
N ARG A 254 0.50 -1.37 -17.97
CA ARG A 254 1.96 -1.48 -18.16
C ARG A 254 2.59 -2.60 -17.33
N ILE A 255 2.01 -2.89 -16.16
CA ILE A 255 2.43 -4.04 -15.33
C ILE A 255 1.91 -5.34 -15.96
N LYS A 256 0.63 -5.40 -16.34
CA LYS A 256 -0.03 -6.55 -16.99
C LYS A 256 0.69 -6.99 -18.27
N GLU A 257 1.16 -6.05 -19.09
CA GLU A 257 1.95 -6.31 -20.30
C GLU A 257 3.24 -7.09 -20.02
N LYS A 258 3.89 -6.80 -18.89
CA LYS A 258 5.14 -7.46 -18.49
C LYS A 258 4.92 -8.69 -17.60
N HIS A 259 3.81 -8.72 -16.86
CA HIS A 259 3.48 -9.73 -15.88
C HIS A 259 2.02 -10.14 -16.04
N LYS A 260 1.78 -11.13 -16.91
CA LYS A 260 0.41 -11.56 -17.29
C LYS A 260 -0.43 -12.05 -16.10
N ASN A 261 0.22 -12.61 -15.09
CA ASN A 261 -0.42 -13.12 -13.86
C ASN A 261 -0.39 -12.12 -12.69
N PHE A 262 -0.18 -10.83 -12.96
CA PHE A 262 -0.11 -9.81 -11.92
C PHE A 262 -1.42 -9.72 -11.12
N PHE A 263 -1.31 -9.66 -9.80
CA PHE A 263 -2.44 -9.39 -8.90
C PHE A 263 -2.18 -8.06 -8.19
N GLY A 264 -3.07 -7.10 -8.33
CA GLY A 264 -2.92 -5.83 -7.63
C GLY A 264 -3.88 -4.74 -8.08
N ALA A 265 -3.85 -3.62 -7.35
CA ALA A 265 -4.68 -2.47 -7.60
C ALA A 265 -3.95 -1.17 -7.27
N VAL A 266 -4.38 -0.07 -7.89
CA VAL A 266 -3.87 1.28 -7.66
C VAL A 266 -5.06 2.22 -7.53
N ILE A 267 -5.00 3.11 -6.53
CA ILE A 267 -5.90 4.26 -6.37
C ILE A 267 -5.15 5.55 -6.67
N ALA A 268 -5.85 6.54 -7.19
CA ALA A 268 -5.34 7.89 -7.41
C ALA A 268 -6.39 8.94 -7.03
N LEU A 269 -5.92 10.06 -6.50
CA LEU A 269 -6.72 11.23 -6.15
C LEU A 269 -6.02 12.46 -6.72
N LYS A 270 -6.80 13.33 -7.38
CA LYS A 270 -6.34 14.61 -7.91
C LYS A 270 -6.82 15.75 -7.01
N LYS A 271 -6.14 16.90 -7.08
CA LYS A 271 -6.42 18.10 -6.26
C LYS A 271 -7.82 18.69 -6.41
N ASP A 272 -8.53 18.36 -7.49
CA ASP A 272 -9.92 18.79 -7.72
C ASP A 272 -10.94 17.88 -7.02
N GLY A 273 -10.49 16.87 -6.27
CA GLY A 273 -11.34 15.92 -5.55
C GLY A 273 -11.76 14.73 -6.42
N SER A 274 -11.42 14.71 -7.71
CA SER A 274 -11.63 13.54 -8.56
C SER A 274 -10.71 12.39 -8.13
N PHE A 275 -11.26 11.19 -8.02
CA PHE A 275 -10.50 9.99 -7.71
C PHE A 275 -10.83 8.85 -8.68
N GLY A 276 -9.91 7.89 -8.76
CA GLY A 276 -10.03 6.75 -9.65
C GLY A 276 -9.21 5.58 -9.14
N ALA A 277 -9.62 4.38 -9.55
CA ALA A 277 -8.93 3.15 -9.22
C ALA A 277 -8.85 2.23 -10.44
N SER A 278 -7.85 1.35 -10.46
CA SER A 278 -7.73 0.28 -11.45
C SER A 278 -7.08 -0.94 -10.80
N CYS A 279 -7.43 -2.13 -11.26
CA CYS A 279 -7.00 -3.39 -10.66
C CYS A 279 -6.86 -4.50 -11.71
N ASN A 280 -6.11 -5.55 -11.38
CA ASN A 280 -5.91 -6.75 -12.20
C ASN A 280 -5.85 -8.00 -11.31
N GLY A 281 -6.38 -9.12 -11.79
CA GLY A 281 -6.29 -10.43 -11.12
C GLY A 281 -7.30 -10.68 -9.99
N MET A 282 -8.34 -9.87 -9.83
CA MET A 282 -9.42 -10.06 -8.84
C MET A 282 -10.79 -9.70 -9.44
N ASP A 283 -11.90 -10.18 -8.89
CA ASP A 283 -13.23 -9.89 -9.46
C ASP A 283 -13.61 -8.42 -9.26
N PHE A 284 -13.40 -7.92 -8.04
CA PHE A 284 -13.67 -6.55 -7.66
C PHE A 284 -12.59 -6.05 -6.69
N PHE A 285 -12.18 -4.80 -6.85
CA PHE A 285 -11.31 -4.11 -5.90
C PHE A 285 -12.14 -3.14 -5.04
N PRO A 286 -12.28 -3.42 -3.73
CA PRO A 286 -12.95 -2.52 -2.80
C PRO A 286 -12.01 -1.43 -2.28
N PHE A 287 -12.52 -0.21 -2.14
CA PHE A 287 -11.83 0.90 -1.49
C PHE A 287 -12.84 1.84 -0.82
N TYR A 288 -12.42 2.56 0.22
CA TYR A 288 -13.29 3.46 0.98
C TYR A 288 -12.96 4.92 0.69
N VAL A 289 -14.00 5.75 0.63
CA VAL A 289 -13.86 7.20 0.50
C VAL A 289 -14.60 7.88 1.65
N GLY A 290 -13.88 8.66 2.45
CA GLY A 290 -14.45 9.55 3.46
C GLY A 290 -14.55 10.97 2.91
N SER A 291 -15.76 11.52 2.93
CA SER A 291 -16.07 12.88 2.48
C SER A 291 -17.16 13.50 3.37
N THR A 292 -17.55 14.74 3.06
CA THR A 292 -18.71 15.43 3.67
C THR A 292 -20.01 14.65 3.54
N ASN A 293 -20.14 13.81 2.51
CA ASN A 293 -21.28 12.92 2.29
C ASN A 293 -21.24 11.63 3.13
N GLY A 294 -20.24 11.49 4.01
CA GLY A 294 -19.99 10.32 4.83
C GLY A 294 -18.90 9.41 4.28
N ILE A 295 -18.80 8.21 4.86
CA ILE A 295 -17.80 7.19 4.52
C ILE A 295 -18.48 6.10 3.70
N ILE A 296 -18.10 6.00 2.43
CA ILE A 296 -18.74 5.15 1.42
C ILE A 296 -17.72 4.12 0.90
N GLU A 297 -18.15 2.87 0.78
CA GLU A 297 -17.39 1.82 0.10
C GLU A 297 -17.67 1.85 -1.41
N TYR A 298 -16.60 1.86 -2.20
CA TYR A 298 -16.63 1.73 -3.65
C TYR A 298 -16.04 0.39 -4.06
N ARG A 299 -16.61 -0.23 -5.10
CA ARG A 299 -16.13 -1.50 -5.65
C ARG A 299 -16.03 -1.35 -7.16
N ILE A 300 -14.83 -1.48 -7.70
CA ILE A 300 -14.62 -1.46 -9.15
C ILE A 300 -14.40 -2.88 -9.69
N PRO A 301 -15.00 -3.26 -10.83
CA PRO A 301 -14.69 -4.52 -11.47
C PRO A 301 -13.27 -4.48 -12.05
N CYS A 302 -12.53 -5.58 -11.96
CA CYS A 302 -11.22 -5.69 -12.61
C CYS A 302 -11.33 -6.54 -13.88
N HIS A 303 -10.63 -6.11 -14.93
CA HIS A 303 -10.63 -6.74 -16.26
C HIS A 303 -9.19 -6.96 -16.77
#